data_AF-A0A1G3BR03-F1
#
_entry.id   AF-A0A1G3BR03-F1
#
_cell.length_a   1.000
_cell.length_b   1.000
_cell.length_c   1.000
_cell.angle_alpha   90.00
_cell.angle_beta   90.00
_cell.angle_gamma   90.00
#
_symmetry.space_group_name_H-M   'P 1'
#
loop_
_entity.id
_entity.type
_entity.pdbx_description
1 polymer ?
#
loop_
_entity_poly.entity_id
_entity_poly.type
_entity_poly.pdbx_seq_one_letter_code
_entity_poly.pdbx_strand_id
1 'polypeptide(L)'
;PEKEIKEAVLSEYERRLVLYRLTDERFKKKYGMNITEFEKKNLVKEKGFSWEVEKDAMEWEHAVEGIGSLQEKINKIKKADDKN
;
A
#
# COMPACT_ATOMS: atom_id res chain seq x y z
N PRO A 1 25.88 -2.19 -15.83
CA PRO A 1 25.69 -2.02 -14.36
C PRO A 1 24.49 -1.14 -13.98
N GLU A 2 24.42 0.12 -14.43
CA GLU A 2 23.35 1.06 -14.01
C GLU A 2 21.94 0.62 -14.44
N LYS A 3 21.80 0.16 -15.69
CA LYS A 3 20.54 -0.37 -16.22
C LYS A 3 20.01 -1.57 -15.42
N GLU A 4 20.89 -2.54 -15.14
CA GLU A 4 20.53 -3.76 -14.37
C GLU A 4 20.11 -3.41 -12.94
N ILE A 5 20.80 -2.46 -12.29
CA ILE A 5 20.42 -1.98 -10.95
C ILE A 5 19.03 -1.31 -11.01
N LYS A 6 18.76 -0.51 -12.04
CA LYS A 6 17.47 0.15 -12.22
C LYS A 6 16.33 -0.86 -12.42
N GLU A 7 16.55 -1.87 -13.27
CA GLU A 7 15.58 -2.96 -13.51
C GLU A 7 15.32 -3.78 -12.23
N ALA A 8 16.36 -4.06 -11.45
CA ALA A 8 16.22 -4.75 -10.17
C ALA A 8 15.40 -3.93 -9.16
N VAL A 9 15.67 -2.63 -9.03
CA VAL A 9 14.90 -1.73 -8.16
C VAL A 9 13.44 -1.63 -8.60
N LEU A 10 13.20 -1.51 -9.91
CA LEU A 10 11.84 -1.46 -10.46
C LEU A 10 11.07 -2.75 -10.14
N SER A 11 11.70 -3.90 -10.37
CA SER A 11 11.11 -5.22 -10.09
C SER A 11 10.76 -5.38 -8.60
N GLU A 12 11.63 -4.92 -7.70
CA GLU A 12 11.36 -4.95 -6.26
C GLU A 12 10.20 -4.02 -5.86
N TYR A 13 10.12 -2.82 -6.45
CA TYR A 13 8.99 -1.92 -6.21
C TYR A 13 7.66 -2.48 -6.72
N GLU A 14 7.66 -3.09 -7.90
CA GLU A 14 6.48 -3.75 -8.45
C GLU A 14 6.06 -4.95 -7.58
N ARG A 15 7.01 -5.76 -7.09
CA ARG A 15 6.74 -6.84 -6.14
C ARG A 15 6.10 -6.32 -4.85
N ARG A 16 6.66 -5.28 -4.24
CA ARG A 16 6.11 -4.68 -3.02
C ARG A 16 4.74 -4.05 -3.23
N LEU A 17 4.51 -3.43 -4.39
CA LEU A 17 3.22 -2.86 -4.76
C LEU A 17 2.13 -3.93 -4.83
N VAL A 18 2.44 -5.11 -5.37
CA VAL A 18 1.52 -6.27 -5.36
C VAL A 18 1.19 -6.69 -3.92
N LEU A 19 2.20 -6.78 -3.04
CA LEU A 19 1.97 -7.16 -1.65
C LEU A 19 1.08 -6.16 -0.90
N TYR A 20 1.31 -4.86 -1.05
CA TYR A 20 0.46 -3.86 -0.42
C TYR A 20 -0.98 -3.88 -0.96
N ARG A 21 -1.16 -4.10 -2.27
CA ARG A 21 -2.50 -4.27 -2.86
C ARG A 21 -3.22 -5.51 -2.30
N LEU A 22 -2.50 -6.62 -2.08
CA LEU A 22 -3.08 -7.80 -1.45
C LEU A 22 -3.51 -7.52 0.00
N THR A 23 -2.72 -6.75 0.76
CA THR A 23 -3.10 -6.31 2.11
C THR A 23 -4.35 -5.43 2.10
N ASP A 24 -4.41 -4.45 1.20
CA ASP A 24 -5.59 -3.59 1.03
C ASP A 24 -6.85 -4.41 0.70
N GLU A 25 -6.76 -5.32 -0.27
CA GLU A 25 -7.88 -6.20 -0.63
C GLU A 25 -8.28 -7.17 0.49
N ARG A 26 -7.32 -7.66 1.29
CA ARG A 26 -7.60 -8.50 2.45
C ARG A 26 -8.44 -7.74 3.49
N PHE A 27 -8.08 -6.49 3.78
CA PHE A 27 -8.82 -5.69 4.75
C PHE A 27 -10.15 -5.19 4.23
N LYS A 28 -10.25 -4.84 2.94
CA LYS A 28 -11.55 -4.58 2.30
C LYS A 28 -12.51 -5.74 2.46
N LYS A 29 -12.03 -6.97 2.27
CA LYS A 29 -12.83 -8.18 2.51
C LYS A 29 -13.17 -8.38 3.98
N LYS A 30 -12.22 -8.17 4.89
CA LYS A 30 -12.43 -8.33 6.35
C LYS A 30 -13.50 -7.38 6.89
N TYR A 31 -13.48 -6.12 6.46
CA TYR A 31 -14.35 -5.07 6.98
C TYR A 31 -15.54 -4.71 6.08
N GLY A 32 -15.57 -5.20 4.83
CA GLY A 32 -16.64 -4.93 3.87
C GLY A 32 -16.70 -3.47 3.41
N MET A 33 -15.58 -2.75 3.47
CA MET A 33 -15.48 -1.32 3.13
C MET A 33 -14.04 -0.96 2.74
N ASN A 34 -13.79 0.25 2.25
CA ASN A 34 -12.42 0.74 2.04
C ASN A 34 -11.85 1.44 3.29
N ILE A 35 -10.55 1.74 3.30
CA ILE A 35 -9.89 2.35 4.47
C ILE A 35 -10.47 3.71 4.84
N THR A 36 -10.82 4.53 3.84
CA THR A 36 -11.41 5.85 4.07
C THR A 36 -12.78 5.75 4.75
N GLU A 37 -13.58 4.74 4.39
CA GLU A 37 -14.84 4.43 5.07
C GLU A 37 -14.62 3.89 6.48
N PHE A 38 -13.61 3.03 6.65
CA PHE A 38 -13.22 2.46 7.94
C PHE A 38 -12.83 3.55 8.96
N GLU A 39 -12.00 4.51 8.54
CA GLU A 39 -11.57 5.66 9.33
C GLU A 39 -12.75 6.60 9.67
N LYS A 40 -13.59 6.92 8.66
CA LYS A 40 -14.76 7.81 8.86
C LYS A 40 -15.76 7.25 9.86
N LYS A 41 -15.96 5.93 9.87
CA LYS A 41 -16.85 5.25 10.83
C LYS A 41 -16.24 5.11 12.23
N ASN A 42 -14.95 5.41 12.39
CA ASN A 42 -14.22 5.26 13.64
C ASN A 42 -14.41 3.85 14.25
N LEU A 43 -14.31 2.82 13.40
CA LEU A 43 -14.59 1.44 13.76
C LEU A 43 -13.73 0.93 14.93
N VAL A 44 -12.52 1.45 15.09
CA VAL A 44 -11.66 1.19 16.25
C VAL A 44 -12.40 1.54 17.55
N LYS A 45 -13.04 2.71 17.61
CA LYS A 45 -13.83 3.15 18.76
C LYS A 45 -15.11 2.32 18.91
N GLU A 46 -15.79 2.00 17.81
CA GLU A 46 -17.01 1.17 17.85
C GLU A 46 -16.75 -0.27 18.34
N LYS A 47 -15.56 -0.81 18.08
CA LYS A 47 -15.11 -2.13 18.55
C LYS A 47 -14.40 -2.08 19.91
N GLY A 48 -14.47 -0.95 20.60
CA GLY A 48 -13.95 -0.80 21.96
C GLY A 48 -12.43 -0.83 22.05
N PHE A 49 -11.73 -0.31 21.04
CA PHE A 49 -10.26 -0.28 20.99
C PHE A 49 -9.62 -1.66 21.15
N SER A 50 -10.26 -2.68 20.55
CA SER A 50 -9.64 -4.01 20.53
C SER A 50 -8.30 -3.91 19.80
N TRP A 51 -7.25 -4.44 20.43
CA TRP A 51 -5.89 -4.47 19.87
C TRP A 51 -5.83 -5.02 18.43
N GLU A 52 -6.69 -6.01 18.11
CA GLU A 52 -6.79 -6.57 16.76
C GLU A 52 -7.17 -5.50 15.73
N VAL A 53 -8.23 -4.73 15.99
CA VAL A 53 -8.74 -3.70 15.07
C VAL A 53 -7.77 -2.53 14.95
N GLU A 54 -7.06 -2.18 16.03
CA GLU A 54 -6.00 -1.16 15.97
C GLU A 54 -4.82 -1.62 15.11
N LYS A 55 -4.36 -2.85 15.31
CA LYS A 55 -3.29 -3.45 14.52
C LYS A 55 -3.67 -3.52 13.04
N ASP A 56 -4.89 -3.94 12.74
CA ASP A 56 -5.40 -4.01 11.37
C ASP A 56 -5.47 -2.63 10.73
N ALA A 57 -5.94 -1.60 11.47
CA ALA A 57 -5.98 -0.23 11.00
C ALA A 57 -4.57 0.27 10.63
N MET A 58 -3.58 0.09 11.51
CA MET A 58 -2.20 0.50 11.27
C MET A 58 -1.57 -0.23 10.07
N GLU A 59 -1.81 -1.55 9.96
CA GLU A 59 -1.28 -2.33 8.83
C GLU A 59 -1.94 -1.92 7.51
N TRP A 60 -3.23 -1.61 7.53
CA TRP A 60 -3.96 -1.17 6.35
C TRP A 60 -3.53 0.23 5.89
N GLU A 61 -3.41 1.17 6.82
CA GLU A 61 -2.93 2.54 6.55
C GLU A 61 -1.55 2.49 5.90
N HIS A 62 -0.62 1.75 6.51
CA HIS A 62 0.72 1.58 5.97
C HIS A 62 0.73 0.98 4.56
N ALA A 63 -0.16 0.02 4.28
CA ALA A 63 -0.26 -0.57 2.94
C ALA A 63 -0.78 0.45 1.91
N VAL A 64 -1.82 1.22 2.23
CA VAL A 64 -2.41 2.22 1.31
C VAL A 64 -1.43 3.36 1.03
N GLU A 65 -0.74 3.88 2.04
CA GLU A 65 0.34 4.86 1.85
C GLU A 65 1.48 4.29 1.02
N GLY A 66 1.88 3.04 1.31
CA GLY A 66 2.90 2.31 0.57
C GLY A 66 2.59 2.16 -0.92
N ILE A 67 1.31 1.92 -1.27
CA ILE A 67 0.84 1.88 -2.66
C ILE A 67 1.11 3.21 -3.36
N GLY A 68 0.69 4.33 -2.76
CA GLY A 68 0.88 5.66 -3.32
C GLY A 68 2.36 5.99 -3.54
N SER A 69 3.18 5.81 -2.50
CA SER A 69 4.61 6.09 -2.54
C SER A 69 5.36 5.26 -3.59
N LEU A 70 5.08 3.95 -3.67
CA LEU A 70 5.73 3.09 -4.66
C LEU A 70 5.29 3.42 -6.09
N GLN A 71 4.00 3.72 -6.30
CA GLN A 71 3.51 4.10 -7.62
C GLN A 71 4.20 5.37 -8.13
N GLU A 72 4.41 6.37 -7.27
CA GLU A 72 5.17 7.57 -7.62
C GLU A 72 6.63 7.26 -7.99
N LYS A 73 7.31 6.41 -7.20
CA LYS A 73 8.71 6.03 -7.46
C LYS A 73 8.85 5.26 -8.78
N ILE A 74 7.96 4.31 -9.04
CA ILE A 74 7.89 3.57 -10.31
C ILE A 74 7.70 4.53 -11.48
N ASN A 75 6.74 5.47 -11.37
CA ASN A 75 6.46 6.44 -12.41
C ASN A 75 7.66 7.36 -12.69
N LYS A 76 8.41 7.76 -11.66
CA LYS A 76 9.65 8.56 -11.80
C LYS A 76 10.73 7.78 -12.55
N ILE A 77 10.93 6.51 -12.22
CA ILE A 77 11.91 5.62 -12.86
C ILE A 77 11.57 5.44 -14.35
N LYS A 78 10.31 5.11 -14.67
CA LYS A 78 9.84 4.90 -16.05
C LYS A 78 9.91 6.17 -16.90
N LYS A 79 9.45 7.32 -16.38
CA LYS A 79 9.55 8.61 -17.11
C LYS A 79 10.98 9.06 -17.37
N ALA A 80 11.93 8.66 -16.52
CA ALA A 80 13.34 8.94 -16.74
C ALA A 80 13.95 8.04 -17.82
N ASP A 81 13.39 6.85 -18.08
CA ASP A 81 13.79 6.00 -19.22
C ASP A 81 13.24 6.55 -20.54
N ASP A 82 11.99 7.03 -20.57
CA ASP A 82 11.36 7.55 -21.80
C ASP A 82 12.02 8.83 -22.37
N LYS A 83 12.90 9.48 -21.58
CA LYS A 83 13.60 10.72 -21.95
C LYS A 83 15.05 10.50 -22.40
N ASN A 84 15.57 9.27 -22.32
CA ASN A 84 16.91 8.87 -22.73
C ASN A 84 16.84 8.02 -24.00
#